data_AF-A0A1G0WWL0-F1
#
_entry.id   AF-A0A1G0WWL0-F1
#
_cell.length_a   1.000
_cell.length_b   1.000
_cell.length_c   1.000
_cell.angle_alpha   90.00
_cell.angle_beta   90.00
_cell.angle_gamma   90.00
#
_symmetry.space_group_name_H-M   'P 1'
#
loop_
_entity.id
_entity.type
_entity.pdbx_description
1 polymer ?
#
loop_
_entity_poly.entity_id
_entity_poly.type
_entity_poly.pdbx_seq_one_letter_code
_entity_poly.pdbx_strand_id
1 'polypeptide(L)'
;MAEEMEHVEQVLSTYQWVTVGQLLETYGIKLPEAYVIELLNKKTSFFYLMLKVPAINVLCGIIVDQVKTYQIFIQKLFVEYLVSGADDVEESMGSETRKQIEAARKGMLILGGAFEELELDRETLILDSQRKLQAWMNNFIGSIKQTRLDLQVKINSVTQEEVKISLVDLYHLYVDADNFSVVEDAKTRFWKAINVESTSELEQILQTSIYKIKNTEEALNQILTSYHDKADQLRERLIQMRKKFYTAIEGVQALLNQVPGFKVDEVEDARNRSNLIFDTKLGE
;
A
#
# COMPACT_ATOMS: atom_id res chain seq x y z
N MET A 1 14.59 4.66 38.95
CA MET A 1 13.45 5.37 38.35
C MET A 1 13.71 5.86 36.91
N ALA A 2 14.79 5.42 36.25
CA ALA A 2 15.09 5.71 34.84
C ALA A 2 15.17 4.44 33.98
N GLU A 3 14.66 3.30 34.49
CA GLU A 3 14.75 1.98 33.84
C GLU A 3 13.38 1.39 33.48
N GLU A 4 12.28 2.13 33.64
CA GLU A 4 10.91 1.60 33.41
C GLU A 4 10.23 2.12 32.12
N MET A 5 10.94 2.78 31.20
CA MET A 5 10.34 3.31 29.97
C MET A 5 10.87 2.68 28.66
N GLU A 6 11.65 1.61 28.73
CA GLU A 6 12.20 0.95 27.53
C GLU A 6 11.32 -0.18 26.96
N HIS A 7 10.12 -0.38 27.53
CA HIS A 7 9.08 -1.24 26.97
C HIS A 7 7.84 -0.42 26.58
N VAL A 8 8.01 0.58 25.72
CA VAL A 8 6.87 0.96 24.87
C VAL A 8 6.77 -0.14 23.83
N GLU A 9 5.98 -1.18 24.12
CA GLU A 9 5.44 -2.07 23.10
C GLU A 9 5.06 -1.19 21.91
N GLN A 10 5.63 -1.45 20.73
CA GLN A 10 5.28 -0.69 19.53
C GLN A 10 3.81 -0.99 19.21
N VAL A 11 2.93 -0.21 19.82
CA VAL A 11 1.49 -0.27 19.59
C VAL A 11 1.27 0.37 18.22
N LEU A 12 0.72 -0.42 17.31
CA LEU A 12 0.27 0.07 16.00
C LEU A 12 -0.71 1.23 16.22
N SER A 13 -0.56 2.30 15.45
CA SER A 13 -1.58 3.34 15.45
C SER A 13 -2.94 2.76 15.05
N THR A 14 -4.05 3.34 15.53
CA THR A 14 -5.40 2.86 15.18
C THR A 14 -5.63 2.81 13.67
N TYR A 15 -5.03 3.74 12.91
CA TYR A 15 -5.08 3.73 11.46
C TYR A 15 -4.35 2.52 10.86
N GLN A 16 -3.13 2.23 11.32
CA GLN A 16 -2.38 1.05 10.89
C GLN A 16 -3.13 -0.23 11.27
N TRP A 17 -3.73 -0.28 12.45
CA TRP A 17 -4.51 -1.41 12.92
C TRP A 17 -5.70 -1.72 12.00
N VAL A 18 -6.54 -0.72 11.72
CA VAL A 18 -7.70 -0.88 10.84
C VAL A 18 -7.26 -1.25 9.42
N THR A 19 -6.23 -0.58 8.89
CA THR A 19 -5.71 -0.86 7.54
C THR A 19 -5.18 -2.29 7.43
N VAL A 20 -4.39 -2.74 8.41
CA VAL A 20 -3.85 -4.10 8.40
C VAL A 20 -4.95 -5.13 8.57
N GLY A 21 -5.89 -4.90 9.49
CA GLY A 21 -7.04 -5.79 9.69
C GLY A 21 -7.81 -6.02 8.39
N GLN A 22 -8.17 -4.94 7.68
CA GLN A 22 -8.88 -5.02 6.41
C GLN A 22 -8.06 -5.74 5.31
N LEU A 23 -6.74 -5.51 5.27
CA LEU A 23 -5.86 -6.18 4.31
C LEU A 23 -5.76 -7.67 4.58
N LEU A 24 -5.55 -8.08 5.83
CA LEU A 24 -5.49 -9.49 6.23
C LEU A 24 -6.82 -10.19 5.97
N GLU A 25 -7.95 -9.53 6.23
CA GLU A 25 -9.28 -10.05 5.90
C GLU A 25 -9.48 -10.25 4.39
N THR A 26 -8.97 -9.33 3.56
CA THR A 26 -8.98 -9.46 2.09
C THR A 26 -8.21 -10.69 1.61
N TYR A 27 -7.23 -11.15 2.39
CA TYR A 27 -6.48 -12.38 2.15
C TYR A 27 -7.09 -13.62 2.85
N GLY A 28 -8.23 -13.48 3.52
CA GLY A 28 -8.89 -14.58 4.23
C GLY A 28 -8.19 -15.00 5.53
N ILE A 29 -7.31 -14.17 6.06
CA ILE A 29 -6.54 -14.44 7.27
C ILE A 29 -7.27 -13.80 8.45
N LYS A 30 -7.74 -14.64 9.36
CA LYS A 30 -8.18 -14.22 10.69
C LYS A 30 -7.20 -14.75 11.71
N LEU A 31 -6.46 -13.87 12.37
CA LEU A 31 -5.58 -14.20 13.47
C LEU A 31 -6.09 -13.50 14.74
N PRO A 32 -5.82 -14.05 15.93
CA PRO A 32 -6.03 -13.32 17.18
C PRO A 32 -5.28 -11.98 17.17
N GLU A 33 -5.89 -10.95 17.73
CA GLU A 33 -5.34 -9.58 17.75
C GLU A 33 -3.91 -9.52 18.33
N ALA A 34 -3.68 -10.20 19.45
CA ALA A 34 -2.35 -10.28 20.06
C ALA A 34 -1.28 -10.86 19.11
N TYR A 35 -1.66 -11.83 18.28
CA TYR A 35 -0.76 -12.43 17.28
C TYR A 35 -0.47 -11.46 16.15
N VAL A 36 -1.48 -10.72 15.66
CA VAL A 36 -1.24 -9.75 14.58
C VAL A 36 -0.22 -8.71 15.03
N ILE A 37 -0.37 -8.13 16.22
CA ILE A 37 0.57 -7.11 16.74
C ILE A 37 2.00 -7.65 16.80
N GLU A 38 2.18 -8.85 17.38
CA GLU A 38 3.50 -9.47 17.47
C GLU A 38 4.13 -9.70 16.09
N LEU A 39 3.33 -10.19 15.14
CA LEU A 39 3.80 -10.52 13.80
C LEU A 39 4.08 -9.30 12.94
N LEU A 40 3.44 -8.16 13.19
CA LEU A 40 3.75 -6.91 12.51
C LEU A 40 5.00 -6.22 13.03
N ASN A 41 5.31 -6.39 14.32
CA ASN A 41 6.52 -5.81 14.90
C ASN A 41 7.79 -6.53 14.41
N LYS A 42 7.67 -7.76 13.88
CA LYS A 42 8.77 -8.53 13.30
C LYS A 42 8.92 -8.26 11.81
N LYS A 43 9.99 -7.56 11.42
CA LYS A 43 10.26 -7.19 10.02
C LYS A 43 10.52 -8.37 9.07
N THR A 44 10.89 -9.52 9.62
CA THR A 44 11.12 -10.79 8.92
C THR A 44 9.83 -11.61 8.75
N SER A 45 8.76 -11.26 9.45
CA SER A 45 7.48 -11.95 9.34
C SER A 45 6.89 -11.81 7.94
N PHE A 46 6.40 -12.91 7.37
CA PHE A 46 5.72 -12.86 6.07
C PHE A 46 4.49 -11.94 6.10
N PHE A 47 3.81 -11.79 7.24
CA PHE A 47 2.68 -10.87 7.37
C PHE A 47 3.13 -9.42 7.23
N TYR A 48 4.26 -9.05 7.86
CA TYR A 48 4.86 -7.75 7.67
C TYR A 48 5.28 -7.53 6.21
N LEU A 49 5.92 -8.53 5.60
CA LEU A 49 6.35 -8.46 4.19
C LEU A 49 5.18 -8.32 3.22
N MET A 50 4.08 -9.04 3.45
CA MET A 50 2.87 -8.95 2.64
C MET A 50 2.23 -7.55 2.70
N LEU A 51 2.35 -6.85 3.83
CA LEU A 51 1.75 -5.53 4.00
C LEU A 51 2.56 -4.41 3.34
N LYS A 52 3.85 -4.63 3.04
CA LYS A 52 4.67 -3.63 2.34
C LYS A 52 4.05 -3.21 1.01
N VAL A 53 3.53 -4.18 0.26
CA VAL A 53 2.97 -3.96 -1.08
C VAL A 53 1.69 -3.11 -1.03
N PRO A 54 0.64 -3.49 -0.27
CA PRO A 54 -0.52 -2.63 -0.08
C PRO A 54 -0.21 -1.27 0.56
N ALA A 55 0.75 -1.20 1.50
CA ALA A 55 1.11 0.07 2.13
C ALA A 55 1.65 1.09 1.13
N ILE A 56 2.51 0.66 0.20
CA ILE A 56 3.00 1.51 -0.88
C ILE A 56 1.84 1.95 -1.79
N ASN A 57 0.89 1.05 -2.10
CA ASN A 57 -0.30 1.41 -2.87
C ASN A 57 -1.17 2.46 -2.20
N VAL A 58 -1.36 2.34 -0.89
CA VAL A 58 -2.12 3.33 -0.10
C VAL A 58 -1.42 4.69 -0.16
N LEU A 59 -0.10 4.73 0.02
CA LEU A 59 0.68 5.96 -0.11
C LEU A 59 0.56 6.56 -1.52
N CYS A 60 0.71 5.75 -2.57
CA CYS A 60 0.50 6.18 -3.95
C CYS A 60 -0.93 6.70 -4.18
N GLY A 61 -1.93 6.10 -3.56
CA GLY A 61 -3.32 6.57 -3.59
C GLY A 61 -3.47 7.98 -3.02
N ILE A 62 -2.85 8.26 -1.87
CA ILE A 62 -2.86 9.60 -1.27
C ILE A 62 -2.20 10.62 -2.20
N ILE A 63 -1.08 10.27 -2.84
CA ILE A 63 -0.40 11.16 -3.79
C ILE A 63 -1.29 11.41 -5.02
N VAL A 64 -1.97 10.38 -5.55
CA VAL A 64 -2.94 10.53 -6.64
C VAL A 64 -4.05 11.51 -6.26
N ASP A 65 -4.61 11.41 -5.05
CA ASP A 65 -5.67 12.32 -4.59
C ASP A 65 -5.18 13.76 -4.49
N GLN A 66 -3.94 13.98 -4.07
CA GLN A 66 -3.30 15.31 -4.09
C GLN A 66 -3.15 15.83 -5.52
N VAL A 67 -2.68 14.99 -6.45
CA VAL A 67 -2.52 15.35 -7.87
C VAL A 67 -3.87 15.70 -8.50
N LYS A 68 -4.91 14.90 -8.26
CA LYS A 68 -6.29 15.18 -8.70
C LYS A 68 -6.78 16.51 -8.18
N THR A 69 -6.52 16.78 -6.91
CA THR A 69 -6.92 18.05 -6.28
C THR A 69 -6.26 19.24 -6.99
N TYR A 70 -4.97 19.14 -7.35
CA TYR A 70 -4.30 20.15 -8.18
C TYR A 70 -4.86 20.24 -9.60
N GLN A 71 -5.11 19.11 -10.25
CA GLN A 71 -5.71 19.06 -11.59
C GLN A 71 -7.07 19.78 -11.62
N ILE A 72 -7.95 19.45 -10.67
CA ILE A 72 -9.28 20.06 -10.53
C ILE A 72 -9.16 21.56 -10.28
N PHE A 73 -8.21 21.98 -9.44
CA PHE A 73 -7.97 23.39 -9.19
C PHE A 73 -7.60 24.16 -10.46
N ILE A 74 -6.65 23.66 -11.25
CA ILE A 74 -6.27 24.29 -12.53
C ILE A 74 -7.46 24.33 -13.50
N GLN A 75 -8.21 23.23 -13.61
CA GLN A 75 -9.40 23.16 -14.47
C GLN A 75 -10.42 24.24 -14.11
N LYS A 76 -10.66 24.45 -12.80
CA LYS A 76 -11.55 25.52 -12.32
C LYS A 76 -11.06 26.90 -12.73
N LEU A 77 -9.76 27.18 -12.61
CA LEU A 77 -9.19 28.46 -13.07
C LEU A 77 -9.43 28.71 -14.56
N PHE A 78 -9.26 27.67 -15.39
CA PHE A 78 -9.55 27.81 -16.83
C PHE A 78 -11.04 27.98 -17.12
N VAL A 79 -11.92 27.29 -16.39
CA VAL A 79 -13.37 27.45 -16.54
C VAL A 79 -13.79 28.87 -16.18
N GLU A 80 -13.32 29.40 -15.05
CA GLU A 80 -13.60 30.77 -14.61
C GLU A 80 -13.15 31.78 -15.66
N TYR A 81 -11.91 31.63 -16.17
CA TYR A 81 -11.39 32.46 -17.25
C TYR A 81 -12.26 32.40 -18.52
N LEU A 82 -12.63 31.21 -18.99
CA LEU A 82 -13.42 31.05 -20.21
C LEU A 82 -14.85 31.59 -20.06
N VAL A 83 -15.47 31.44 -18.88
CA VAL A 83 -16.82 31.95 -18.60
C VAL A 83 -16.84 33.46 -18.43
N SER A 84 -15.76 34.07 -17.91
CA SER A 84 -15.65 35.51 -17.69
C SER A 84 -15.51 36.37 -18.95
N GLY A 85 -15.61 35.77 -20.15
CA GLY A 85 -15.64 36.50 -21.41
C GLY A 85 -14.26 36.63 -22.07
N ALA A 86 -13.65 35.51 -22.44
CA ALA A 86 -12.41 35.49 -23.22
C ALA A 86 -12.51 36.26 -24.55
N ASP A 87 -13.71 36.54 -25.05
CA ASP A 87 -14.00 37.18 -26.35
C ASP A 87 -14.20 38.71 -26.30
N ASP A 88 -14.40 39.32 -25.12
CA ASP A 88 -14.86 40.71 -25.00
C ASP A 88 -13.75 41.79 -25.05
N VAL A 89 -12.47 41.40 -25.16
CA VAL A 89 -11.34 42.35 -25.26
C VAL A 89 -10.79 42.38 -26.70
N GLU A 90 -10.75 43.57 -27.30
CA GLU A 90 -10.27 43.86 -28.66
C GLU A 90 -8.95 43.13 -29.02
N GLU A 91 -8.85 42.65 -30.26
CA GLU A 91 -7.71 41.86 -30.80
C GLU A 91 -6.31 42.50 -30.63
N SER A 92 -6.23 43.78 -30.26
CA SER A 92 -4.98 44.55 -30.17
C SER A 92 -4.30 44.50 -28.79
N MET A 93 -5.03 44.24 -27.68
CA MET A 93 -4.46 44.20 -26.33
C MET A 93 -4.63 42.81 -25.69
N GLY A 94 -3.50 42.18 -25.32
CA GLY A 94 -3.51 40.88 -24.62
C GLY A 94 -3.56 39.63 -25.52
N SER A 95 -3.41 39.78 -26.85
CA SER A 95 -3.42 38.65 -27.79
C SER A 95 -2.29 37.63 -27.53
N GLU A 96 -1.13 38.10 -27.07
CA GLU A 96 0.00 37.23 -26.71
C GLU A 96 -0.27 36.46 -25.40
N THR A 97 -0.77 37.13 -24.36
CA THR A 97 -1.17 36.49 -23.10
C THR A 97 -2.27 35.44 -23.33
N ARG A 98 -3.24 35.72 -24.21
CA ARG A 98 -4.27 34.75 -24.62
C ARG A 98 -3.68 33.51 -25.30
N LYS A 99 -2.73 33.68 -26.22
CA LYS A 99 -2.02 32.55 -26.85
C LYS A 99 -1.27 31.71 -25.83
N GLN A 100 -0.63 32.36 -24.86
CA GLN A 100 0.07 31.67 -23.77
C GLN A 100 -0.87 30.92 -22.84
N ILE A 101 -2.04 31.49 -22.52
CA ILE A 101 -3.10 30.82 -21.75
C ILE A 101 -3.64 29.60 -22.51
N GLU A 102 -3.90 29.72 -23.81
CA GLU A 102 -4.35 28.58 -24.63
C GLU A 102 -3.27 27.50 -24.77
N ALA A 103 -2.00 27.90 -24.87
CA ALA A 103 -0.87 26.97 -24.84
C ALA A 103 -0.78 26.25 -23.48
N ALA A 104 -0.95 26.98 -22.37
CA ALA A 104 -1.02 26.40 -21.03
C ALA A 104 -2.20 25.45 -20.87
N ARG A 105 -3.37 25.77 -21.43
CA ARG A 105 -4.56 24.90 -21.44
C ARG A 105 -4.29 23.60 -22.20
N LYS A 106 -3.70 23.68 -23.39
CA LYS A 106 -3.28 22.50 -24.17
C LYS A 106 -2.24 21.66 -23.43
N GLY A 107 -1.26 22.32 -22.79
CA GLY A 107 -0.29 21.66 -21.92
C GLY A 107 -0.94 20.93 -20.75
N MET A 108 -1.95 21.54 -20.13
CA MET A 108 -2.74 20.92 -19.07
C MET A 108 -3.48 19.67 -19.55
N LEU A 109 -4.09 19.70 -20.74
CA LEU A 109 -4.76 18.52 -21.32
C LEU A 109 -3.77 17.36 -21.54
N ILE A 110 -2.58 17.66 -22.06
CA ILE A 110 -1.51 16.65 -22.22
C ILE A 110 -1.08 16.09 -20.86
N LEU A 111 -0.90 16.96 -19.87
CA LEU A 111 -0.54 16.56 -18.50
C LEU A 111 -1.62 15.71 -17.85
N GLY A 112 -2.89 16.04 -18.08
CA GLY A 112 -4.06 15.27 -17.66
C GLY A 112 -4.09 13.88 -18.27
N GLY A 113 -3.90 13.75 -19.59
CA GLY A 113 -3.83 12.45 -20.25
C GLY A 113 -2.68 11.57 -19.72
N ALA A 114 -1.49 12.16 -19.54
CA ALA A 114 -0.36 11.45 -18.95
C ALA A 114 -0.60 11.03 -17.49
N PHE A 115 -1.44 11.76 -16.75
CA PHE A 115 -1.84 11.40 -15.40
C PHE A 115 -2.89 10.28 -15.38
N GLU A 116 -3.89 10.31 -16.28
CA GLU A 116 -4.84 9.22 -16.45
C GLU A 116 -4.14 7.90 -16.79
N GLU A 117 -3.12 7.93 -17.65
CA GLU A 117 -2.27 6.76 -17.92
C GLU A 117 -1.57 6.24 -16.65
N LEU A 118 -1.06 7.14 -15.79
CA LEU A 118 -0.48 6.75 -14.51
C LEU A 118 -1.50 6.12 -13.55
N GLU A 119 -2.75 6.59 -13.57
CA GLU A 119 -3.82 5.98 -12.77
C GLU A 119 -4.14 4.57 -13.24
N LEU A 120 -4.21 4.36 -14.56
CA LEU A 120 -4.42 3.03 -15.15
C LEU A 120 -3.25 2.07 -14.85
N ASP A 121 -2.01 2.56 -14.95
CA ASP A 121 -0.80 1.83 -14.55
C ASP A 121 -0.90 1.39 -13.08
N ARG A 122 -1.33 2.29 -12.20
CA ARG A 122 -1.53 2.02 -10.77
C ARG A 122 -2.60 0.97 -10.53
N GLU A 123 -3.78 1.11 -11.11
CA GLU A 123 -4.88 0.15 -10.94
C GLU A 123 -4.48 -1.24 -11.42
N THR A 124 -3.81 -1.33 -12.56
CA THR A 124 -3.27 -2.59 -13.10
C THR A 124 -2.27 -3.22 -12.14
N LEU A 125 -1.36 -2.41 -11.58
CA LEU A 125 -0.36 -2.85 -10.62
C LEU A 125 -0.99 -3.34 -9.32
N ILE A 126 -2.00 -2.64 -8.80
CA ILE A 126 -2.78 -3.06 -7.61
C ILE A 126 -3.44 -4.40 -7.86
N LEU A 127 -4.19 -4.53 -8.96
CA LEU A 127 -4.92 -5.76 -9.29
C LEU A 127 -3.99 -6.96 -9.48
N ASP A 128 -2.88 -6.79 -10.20
CA ASP A 128 -1.90 -7.86 -10.41
C ASP A 128 -1.27 -8.30 -9.08
N SER A 129 -0.91 -7.35 -8.21
CA SER A 129 -0.31 -7.66 -6.91
C SER A 129 -1.29 -8.35 -5.96
N GLN A 130 -2.53 -7.86 -5.87
CA GLN A 130 -3.56 -8.47 -5.05
C GLN A 130 -3.84 -9.90 -5.51
N ARG A 131 -3.99 -10.12 -6.82
CA ARG A 131 -4.20 -11.44 -7.39
C ARG A 131 -3.05 -12.40 -7.05
N LYS A 132 -1.79 -11.96 -7.19
CA LYS A 132 -0.62 -12.78 -6.88
C LYS A 132 -0.51 -13.10 -5.39
N LEU A 133 -0.72 -12.10 -4.52
CA LEU A 133 -0.68 -12.28 -3.07
C LEU A 133 -1.83 -13.18 -2.58
N GLN A 134 -3.04 -13.05 -3.14
CA GLN A 134 -4.16 -13.94 -2.85
C GLN A 134 -3.89 -15.38 -3.33
N ALA A 135 -3.35 -15.56 -4.53
CA ALA A 135 -2.99 -16.88 -5.04
C ALA A 135 -1.93 -17.54 -4.14
N TRP A 136 -0.92 -16.78 -3.74
CA TRP A 136 0.10 -17.22 -2.78
C TRP A 136 -0.53 -17.61 -1.44
N MET A 137 -1.39 -16.76 -0.88
CA MET A 137 -2.08 -17.02 0.39
C MET A 137 -2.93 -18.28 0.33
N ASN A 138 -3.65 -18.50 -0.77
CA ASN A 138 -4.45 -19.71 -0.95
C ASN A 138 -3.58 -20.97 -0.96
N ASN A 139 -2.38 -20.91 -1.54
CA ASN A 139 -1.42 -22.02 -1.52
C ASN A 139 -0.85 -22.25 -0.11
N PHE A 140 -0.55 -21.19 0.63
CA PHE A 140 -0.10 -21.25 2.01
C PHE A 140 -1.17 -21.87 2.93
N ILE A 141 -2.40 -21.37 2.89
CA ILE A 141 -3.55 -21.92 3.63
C ILE A 141 -3.84 -23.36 3.19
N GLY A 142 -3.72 -23.67 1.90
CA GLY A 142 -3.86 -25.02 1.37
C GLY A 142 -2.84 -25.98 1.97
N SER A 143 -1.59 -25.53 2.13
CA SER A 143 -0.53 -26.31 2.79
C SER A 143 -0.84 -26.57 4.26
N ILE A 144 -1.30 -25.57 5.01
CA ILE A 144 -1.76 -25.73 6.40
C ILE A 144 -2.91 -26.74 6.49
N LYS A 145 -3.91 -26.64 5.60
CA LYS A 145 -5.05 -27.56 5.56
C LYS A 145 -4.61 -28.99 5.28
N GLN A 146 -3.66 -29.18 4.37
CA GLN A 146 -3.10 -30.50 4.08
C GLN A 146 -2.35 -31.06 5.29
N THR A 147 -1.51 -30.26 5.95
CA THR A 147 -0.82 -30.66 7.19
C THR A 147 -1.81 -31.12 8.26
N ARG A 148 -2.92 -30.39 8.44
CA ARG A 148 -3.98 -30.83 9.35
C ARG A 148 -4.55 -32.18 8.95
N LEU A 149 -4.88 -32.39 7.67
CA LEU A 149 -5.42 -33.66 7.20
C LEU A 149 -4.44 -34.81 7.42
N ASP A 150 -3.16 -34.60 7.13
CA ASP A 150 -2.09 -35.58 7.33
C ASP A 150 -1.95 -35.95 8.82
N LEU A 151 -2.03 -34.95 9.72
CA LEU A 151 -2.04 -35.17 11.18
C LEU A 151 -3.32 -35.86 11.64
N GLN A 152 -4.47 -35.51 11.07
CA GLN A 152 -5.78 -36.04 11.48
C GLN A 152 -5.93 -37.54 11.21
N VAL A 153 -5.24 -38.07 10.20
CA VAL A 153 -5.15 -39.53 9.96
C VAL A 153 -4.57 -40.27 11.18
N LYS A 154 -3.75 -39.60 11.98
CA LYS A 154 -3.05 -40.17 13.14
C LYS A 154 -3.61 -39.68 14.47
N ILE A 155 -4.21 -38.50 14.50
CA ILE A 155 -4.68 -37.83 15.71
C ILE A 155 -6.12 -37.34 15.51
N ASN A 156 -7.08 -37.99 16.15
CA ASN A 156 -8.51 -37.71 15.94
C ASN A 156 -9.00 -36.37 16.51
N SER A 157 -8.25 -35.74 17.42
CA SER A 157 -8.69 -34.54 18.17
C SER A 157 -8.20 -33.20 17.61
N VAL A 158 -7.41 -33.20 16.55
CA VAL A 158 -6.73 -31.98 16.08
C VAL A 158 -7.68 -31.06 15.33
N THR A 159 -7.82 -29.81 15.79
CA THR A 159 -8.62 -28.80 15.08
C THR A 159 -7.80 -28.03 14.04
N GLN A 160 -8.49 -27.40 13.08
CA GLN A 160 -7.83 -26.57 12.07
C GLN A 160 -7.17 -25.33 12.65
N GLU A 161 -7.82 -24.71 13.64
CA GLU A 161 -7.34 -23.44 14.18
C GLU A 161 -6.10 -23.65 15.05
N GLU A 162 -6.05 -24.73 15.83
CA GLU A 162 -4.87 -25.10 16.62
C GLU A 162 -3.66 -25.37 15.70
N VAL A 163 -3.83 -26.16 14.64
CA VAL A 163 -2.75 -26.43 13.68
C VAL A 163 -2.33 -25.15 12.97
N LYS A 164 -3.29 -24.34 12.53
CA LYS A 164 -3.00 -23.08 11.83
C LYS A 164 -2.19 -22.12 12.70
N ILE A 165 -2.65 -21.84 13.93
CA ILE A 165 -1.96 -20.91 14.84
C ILE A 165 -0.57 -21.46 15.18
N SER A 166 -0.49 -22.75 15.56
CA SER A 166 0.77 -23.36 15.99
C SER A 166 1.78 -23.49 14.83
N LEU A 167 1.31 -23.79 13.61
CA LEU A 167 2.18 -23.92 12.43
C LEU A 167 2.68 -22.57 11.94
N VAL A 168 1.86 -21.51 12.08
CA VAL A 168 2.27 -20.13 11.81
C VAL A 168 3.33 -19.69 12.82
N ASP A 169 3.13 -19.94 14.11
CA ASP A 169 4.12 -19.65 15.17
C ASP A 169 5.43 -20.42 14.94
N LEU A 170 5.33 -21.72 14.69
CA LEU A 170 6.47 -22.58 14.36
C LEU A 170 7.23 -22.05 13.14
N TYR A 171 6.52 -21.73 12.05
CA TYR A 171 7.14 -21.22 10.84
C TYR A 171 7.88 -19.91 11.11
N HIS A 172 7.29 -18.99 11.86
CA HIS A 172 7.95 -17.73 12.21
C HIS A 172 9.23 -17.93 13.00
N LEU A 173 9.20 -18.78 14.02
CA LEU A 173 10.40 -19.12 14.78
C LEU A 173 11.44 -19.84 13.91
N TYR A 174 11.01 -20.61 12.91
CA TYR A 174 11.90 -21.33 12.00
C TYR A 174 12.60 -20.40 10.99
N VAL A 175 11.92 -19.35 10.51
CA VAL A 175 12.50 -18.36 9.59
C VAL A 175 13.52 -17.47 10.30
N ASP A 176 13.26 -17.14 11.57
CA ASP A 176 14.17 -16.32 12.39
C ASP A 176 15.31 -17.12 13.05
N ALA A 177 15.26 -18.46 12.98
CA ALA A 177 16.23 -19.31 13.67
C ALA A 177 17.50 -19.59 12.83
N ASP A 178 18.56 -18.85 13.14
CA ASP A 178 19.95 -19.24 12.80
C ASP A 178 20.48 -20.37 13.72
N ASN A 179 19.75 -20.69 14.78
CA ASN A 179 20.18 -21.61 15.84
C ASN A 179 19.23 -22.80 15.99
N PHE A 180 19.81 -24.01 15.98
CA PHE A 180 19.11 -25.29 16.16
C PHE A 180 18.25 -25.36 17.43
N SER A 181 18.69 -24.73 18.54
CA SER A 181 17.93 -24.73 19.80
C SER A 181 16.56 -24.05 19.69
N VAL A 182 16.46 -22.97 18.90
CA VAL A 182 15.21 -22.22 18.69
C VAL A 182 14.20 -23.06 17.91
N VAL A 183 14.69 -23.86 16.95
CA VAL A 183 13.85 -24.76 16.15
C VAL A 183 13.24 -25.87 17.01
N GLU A 184 14.02 -26.50 17.89
CA GLU A 184 13.50 -27.56 18.76
C GLU A 184 12.54 -27.04 19.83
N ASP A 185 12.79 -25.85 20.37
CA ASP A 185 11.84 -25.18 21.25
C ASP A 185 10.52 -24.87 20.52
N ALA A 186 10.60 -24.42 19.26
CA ALA A 186 9.42 -24.13 18.46
C ALA A 186 8.59 -25.39 18.16
N LYS A 187 9.24 -26.51 17.80
CA LYS A 187 8.56 -27.80 17.62
C LYS A 187 7.90 -28.27 18.91
N THR A 188 8.59 -28.13 20.04
CA THR A 188 8.05 -28.47 21.36
C THR A 188 6.79 -27.66 21.67
N ARG A 189 6.80 -26.36 21.37
CA ARG A 189 5.60 -25.50 21.49
C ARG A 189 4.47 -25.95 20.59
N PHE A 190 4.78 -26.30 19.33
CA PHE A 190 3.79 -26.82 18.38
C PHE A 190 3.08 -28.06 18.92
N TRP A 191 3.83 -29.07 19.36
CA TRP A 191 3.29 -30.32 19.89
C TRP A 191 2.48 -30.12 21.17
N LYS A 192 2.96 -29.23 22.05
CA LYS A 192 2.25 -28.84 23.26
C LYS A 192 0.93 -28.13 22.95
N ALA A 193 0.92 -27.26 21.95
CA ALA A 193 -0.27 -26.49 21.56
C ALA A 193 -1.38 -27.38 20.98
N ILE A 194 -1.02 -28.44 20.26
CA ILE A 194 -1.99 -29.44 19.76
C ILE A 194 -2.24 -30.59 20.75
N ASN A 195 -1.61 -30.56 21.94
CA ASN A 195 -1.71 -31.54 23.01
C ASN A 195 -1.40 -32.99 22.57
N VAL A 196 -0.29 -33.17 21.85
CA VAL A 196 0.14 -34.47 21.31
C VAL A 196 1.63 -34.67 21.60
N GLU A 197 2.02 -35.90 21.94
CA GLU A 197 3.44 -36.26 22.05
C GLU A 197 4.08 -36.44 20.66
N SER A 198 5.27 -35.87 20.48
CA SER A 198 6.03 -36.03 19.25
C SER A 198 6.45 -37.49 19.06
N THR A 199 6.16 -38.03 17.89
CA THR A 199 6.66 -39.34 17.43
C THR A 199 7.43 -39.16 16.13
N SER A 200 8.30 -40.11 15.77
CA SER A 200 9.11 -40.00 14.55
C SER A 200 8.27 -39.84 13.27
N GLU A 201 7.10 -40.47 13.22
CA GLU A 201 6.17 -40.36 12.08
C GLU A 201 5.53 -38.96 12.02
N LEU A 202 5.11 -38.41 13.16
CA LEU A 202 4.53 -37.07 13.26
C LEU A 202 5.56 -35.97 12.98
N GLU A 203 6.79 -36.13 13.43
CA GLU A 203 7.92 -35.25 13.09
C GLU A 203 8.16 -35.21 11.60
N GLN A 204 8.09 -36.35 10.92
CA GLN A 204 8.26 -36.40 9.46
C GLN A 204 7.15 -35.62 8.73
N ILE A 205 5.90 -35.72 9.19
CA ILE A 205 4.77 -34.95 8.66
C ILE A 205 5.01 -33.44 8.89
N LEU A 206 5.43 -33.07 10.09
CA LEU A 206 5.71 -31.68 10.45
C LEU A 206 6.86 -31.11 9.61
N GLN A 207 7.97 -31.83 9.49
CA GLN A 207 9.14 -31.41 8.71
C GLN A 207 8.81 -31.27 7.22
N THR A 208 8.04 -32.21 6.67
CA THR A 208 7.54 -32.11 5.28
C THR A 208 6.66 -30.87 5.09
N SER A 209 5.83 -30.55 6.08
CA SER A 209 4.96 -29.38 6.05
C SER A 209 5.73 -28.07 6.12
N ILE A 210 6.72 -27.96 7.01
CA ILE A 210 7.62 -26.80 7.10
C ILE A 210 8.33 -26.59 5.77
N TYR A 211 8.85 -27.65 5.14
CA TYR A 211 9.53 -27.55 3.85
C TYR A 211 8.59 -27.05 2.74
N LYS A 212 7.35 -27.54 2.69
CA LYS A 212 6.34 -27.04 1.75
C LYS A 212 6.08 -25.54 1.95
N ILE A 213 5.91 -25.10 3.20
CA ILE A 213 5.69 -23.70 3.52
C ILE A 213 6.91 -22.85 3.14
N LYS A 214 8.13 -23.30 3.47
CA LYS A 214 9.37 -22.60 3.09
C LYS A 214 9.52 -22.46 1.58
N ASN A 215 9.14 -23.47 0.81
CA ASN A 215 9.15 -23.36 -0.66
C ASN A 215 8.16 -22.31 -1.18
N THR A 216 7.08 -22.02 -0.46
CA THR A 216 6.19 -20.91 -0.83
C THR A 216 6.84 -19.55 -0.55
N GLU A 217 7.75 -19.44 0.41
CA GLU A 217 8.45 -18.19 0.75
C GLU A 217 9.26 -17.63 -0.42
N GLU A 218 9.97 -18.48 -1.15
CA GLU A 218 10.74 -18.06 -2.32
C GLU A 218 9.83 -17.42 -3.38
N ALA A 219 8.66 -18.01 -3.62
CA ALA A 219 7.66 -17.44 -4.52
C ALA A 219 7.12 -16.11 -4.01
N LEU A 220 6.92 -15.95 -2.69
CA LEU A 220 6.53 -14.66 -2.11
C LEU A 220 7.62 -13.61 -2.33
N ASN A 221 8.87 -13.93 -2.04
CA ASN A 221 10.00 -13.01 -2.21
C ASN A 221 10.14 -12.56 -3.67
N GLN A 222 9.95 -13.46 -4.63
CA GLN A 222 9.94 -13.09 -6.06
C GLN A 222 8.78 -12.13 -6.40
N ILE A 223 7.58 -12.39 -5.88
CA ILE A 223 6.43 -11.49 -6.05
C ILE A 223 6.76 -10.12 -5.46
N LEU A 224 7.24 -10.07 -4.22
CA LEU A 224 7.54 -8.84 -3.50
C LEU A 224 8.63 -8.02 -4.18
N THR A 225 9.76 -8.62 -4.56
CA THR A 225 10.85 -7.93 -5.27
C THR A 225 10.36 -7.35 -6.59
N SER A 226 9.66 -8.16 -7.41
CA SER A 226 9.14 -7.69 -8.71
C SER A 226 8.13 -6.55 -8.58
N TYR A 227 7.43 -6.49 -7.45
CA TYR A 227 6.45 -5.47 -7.17
C TYR A 227 7.09 -4.19 -6.64
N HIS A 228 8.04 -4.32 -5.72
CA HIS A 228 8.69 -3.19 -5.06
C HIS A 228 9.27 -2.22 -6.07
N ASP A 229 10.02 -2.73 -7.05
CA ASP A 229 10.64 -1.90 -8.10
C ASP A 229 9.59 -1.13 -8.92
N LYS A 230 8.50 -1.79 -9.30
CA LYS A 230 7.42 -1.18 -10.09
C LYS A 230 6.65 -0.13 -9.28
N ALA A 231 6.41 -0.42 -8.01
CA ALA A 231 5.67 0.47 -7.12
C ALA A 231 6.49 1.72 -6.77
N ASP A 232 7.81 1.57 -6.58
CA ASP A 232 8.70 2.69 -6.35
C ASP A 232 8.82 3.58 -7.60
N GLN A 233 8.97 2.98 -8.78
CA GLN A 233 8.95 3.73 -10.05
C GLN A 233 7.63 4.50 -10.25
N LEU A 234 6.50 3.86 -9.95
CA LEU A 234 5.19 4.51 -10.01
C LEU A 234 5.09 5.66 -9.01
N ARG A 235 5.54 5.46 -7.76
CA ARG A 235 5.56 6.48 -6.72
C ARG A 235 6.38 7.70 -7.17
N GLU A 236 7.57 7.48 -7.71
CA GLU A 236 8.41 8.57 -8.23
C GLU A 236 7.73 9.32 -9.36
N ARG A 237 7.13 8.61 -10.33
CA ARG A 237 6.36 9.23 -11.42
C ARG A 237 5.19 10.08 -10.88
N LEU A 238 4.48 9.61 -9.85
CA LEU A 238 3.39 10.34 -9.20
C LEU A 238 3.88 11.60 -8.45
N ILE A 239 5.01 11.52 -7.74
CA ILE A 239 5.63 12.69 -7.08
C ILE A 239 6.03 13.73 -8.12
N GLN A 240 6.63 13.30 -9.23
CA GLN A 240 6.97 14.20 -10.34
C GLN A 240 5.71 14.80 -10.97
N MET A 241 4.64 14.02 -11.11
CA MET A 241 3.36 14.51 -11.60
C MET A 241 2.76 15.57 -10.67
N ARG A 242 2.79 15.36 -9.35
CA ARG A 242 2.39 16.34 -8.33
C ARG A 242 3.15 17.65 -8.49
N LYS A 243 4.48 17.58 -8.66
CA LYS A 243 5.33 18.75 -8.90
C LYS A 243 4.94 19.49 -10.19
N LYS A 244 4.74 18.76 -11.30
CA LYS A 244 4.32 19.35 -12.58
C LYS A 244 2.98 20.06 -12.50
N PHE A 245 1.97 19.47 -11.86
CA PHE A 245 0.68 20.12 -11.66
C PHE A 245 0.79 21.36 -10.78
N TYR A 246 1.55 21.29 -9.68
CA TYR A 246 1.78 22.45 -8.83
C TYR A 246 2.44 23.61 -9.60
N THR A 247 3.50 23.35 -10.37
CA THR A 247 4.13 24.37 -11.23
C THR A 247 3.17 24.91 -12.30
N ALA A 248 2.30 24.06 -12.85
CA ALA A 248 1.28 24.50 -13.79
C ALA A 248 0.24 25.43 -13.14
N ILE A 249 -0.14 25.21 -11.87
CA ILE A 249 -0.98 26.14 -11.11
C ILE A 249 -0.32 27.52 -11.04
N GLU A 250 0.93 27.58 -10.59
CA GLU A 250 1.66 28.84 -10.45
C GLU A 250 1.78 29.57 -11.79
N GLY A 251 2.11 28.85 -12.86
CA GLY A 251 2.20 29.41 -14.21
C GLY A 251 0.87 29.96 -14.73
N VAL A 252 -0.23 29.22 -14.56
CA VAL A 252 -1.57 29.67 -14.99
C VAL A 252 -2.03 30.88 -14.19
N GLN A 253 -1.85 30.90 -12.87
CA GLN A 253 -2.20 32.06 -12.04
C GLN A 253 -1.41 33.31 -12.44
N ALA A 254 -0.11 33.17 -12.71
CA ALA A 254 0.72 34.27 -13.18
C ALA A 254 0.23 34.84 -14.53
N LEU A 255 -0.19 33.97 -15.46
CA LEU A 255 -0.77 34.38 -16.74
C LEU A 255 -2.12 35.08 -16.58
N LEU A 256 -3.01 34.53 -15.76
CA LEU A 256 -4.34 35.09 -15.51
C LEU A 256 -4.27 36.49 -14.88
N ASN A 257 -3.33 36.71 -13.96
CA ASN A 257 -3.09 38.03 -13.36
C ASN A 257 -2.62 39.10 -14.36
N GLN A 258 -2.14 38.71 -15.54
CA GLN A 258 -1.73 39.63 -16.59
C GLN A 258 -2.87 39.98 -17.56
N VAL A 259 -4.03 39.30 -17.47
CA VAL A 259 -5.17 39.55 -18.35
C VAL A 259 -5.89 40.83 -17.90
N PRO A 260 -5.97 41.87 -18.75
CA PRO A 260 -6.70 43.09 -18.42
C PRO A 260 -8.19 42.81 -18.22
N GLY A 261 -8.77 43.31 -17.12
CA GLY A 261 -10.20 43.18 -16.83
C GLY A 261 -10.62 41.84 -16.22
N PHE A 262 -9.75 40.83 -16.22
CA PHE A 262 -9.98 39.59 -15.48
C PHE A 262 -9.64 39.80 -14.00
N LYS A 263 -10.56 39.41 -13.12
CA LYS A 263 -10.32 39.29 -11.69
C LYS A 263 -10.90 37.97 -11.23
N VAL A 264 -10.07 37.20 -10.53
CA VAL A 264 -10.51 35.98 -9.86
C VAL A 264 -11.49 36.35 -8.75
N ASP A 265 -12.57 35.59 -8.62
CA ASP A 265 -13.46 35.70 -7.46
C ASP A 265 -12.70 35.23 -6.21
N GLU A 266 -12.37 36.19 -5.34
CA GLU A 266 -11.58 35.95 -4.12
C GLU A 266 -12.25 34.94 -3.17
N VAL A 267 -13.59 34.88 -3.14
CA VAL A 267 -14.34 33.95 -2.28
C VAL A 267 -14.25 32.53 -2.84
N GLU A 268 -14.41 32.38 -4.16
CA GLU A 268 -14.30 31.08 -4.82
C GLU A 268 -12.86 30.56 -4.83
N ASP A 269 -11.87 31.41 -5.06
CA ASP A 269 -10.45 31.06 -4.99
C ASP A 269 -10.06 30.62 -3.56
N ALA A 270 -10.48 31.36 -2.53
CA ALA A 270 -10.22 30.97 -1.14
C ALA A 270 -10.80 29.58 -0.81
N ARG A 271 -12.04 29.30 -1.25
CA ARG A 271 -12.68 27.99 -1.10
C ARG A 271 -11.96 26.90 -1.89
N ASN A 272 -11.44 27.21 -3.07
CA ASN A 272 -10.72 26.25 -3.89
C ASN A 272 -9.33 25.96 -3.30
N ARG A 273 -8.65 26.97 -2.75
CA ARG A 273 -7.34 26.86 -2.08
C ARG A 273 -7.40 26.11 -0.75
N SER A 274 -8.51 26.18 -0.01
CA SER A 274 -8.63 25.43 1.25
C SER A 274 -8.46 23.92 1.06
N ASN A 275 -8.79 23.41 -0.14
CA ASN A 275 -8.61 22.00 -0.49
C ASN A 275 -7.16 21.66 -0.90
N LEU A 276 -6.30 22.65 -1.13
CA LEU A 276 -4.88 22.46 -1.49
C LEU A 276 -3.96 22.37 -0.25
N ILE A 277 -4.52 22.42 0.96
CA ILE A 277 -3.73 22.40 2.20
C ILE A 277 -3.42 20.94 2.55
N PHE A 278 -2.30 20.44 2.01
CA PHE A 278 -1.77 19.11 2.33
C PHE A 278 -0.24 19.12 2.32
N ASP A 279 0.37 18.13 2.98
CA ASP A 279 1.82 17.98 3.01
C ASP A 279 2.36 17.62 1.62
N THR A 280 3.11 18.56 1.02
CA THR A 280 3.71 18.45 -0.30
C THR A 280 4.97 17.59 -0.32
N LYS A 281 5.52 17.26 0.86
CA LYS A 281 6.68 16.38 1.03
C LYS A 281 6.30 14.92 1.30
N LEU A 282 5.00 14.63 1.41
CA LEU A 282 4.53 13.27 1.62
C LEU A 282 5.03 12.35 0.48
N GLY A 283 5.73 11.28 0.85
CA GLY A 283 6.28 10.28 -0.06
C GLY A 283 7.70 10.54 -0.57
N GLU A 284 8.33 11.66 -0.18
CA GLU A 284 9.78 11.89 -0.31
C GLU A 284 10.57 11.15 0.79
#